data_AF-A0A7Y1XJP7-F1
#
_entry.id   AF-A0A7Y1XJP7-F1
#
_cell.length_a   1.000
_cell.length_b   1.000
_cell.length_c   1.000
_cell.angle_alpha   90.00
_cell.angle_beta   90.00
_cell.angle_gamma   90.00
#
_symmetry.space_group_name_H-M   'P 1'
#
loop_
_entity.id
_entity.type
_entity.pdbx_description
1 polymer ?
#
loop_
_entity_poly.entity_id
_entity_poly.type
_entity_poly.pdbx_seq_one_letter_code
_entity_poly.pdbx_strand_id
1 'polypeptide(L)'
;ISMNRVPQLGRIENNTYYAQGYSGHGVAPTHLAGKILADIVAGDSEQFDVFSKIRHWRLPGGKWFANPALALGMLYFRLKDRL
;
A
#
# COMPACT_ATOMS: atom_id res chain seq x y z
N ILE A 1 2.79 -5.23 3.82
CA ILE A 1 1.33 -4.98 3.95
C ILE A 1 1.16 -3.50 4.25
N SER A 2 0.43 -2.78 3.40
CA SER A 2 0.13 -1.37 3.65
C SER A 2 -0.94 -1.30 4.74
N MET A 3 -0.77 -0.39 5.71
CA MET A 3 -1.75 -0.13 6.79
C MET A 3 -3.10 0.30 6.19
N ASN A 4 -3.04 1.04 5.08
CA ASN A 4 -4.19 1.39 4.27
C ASN A 4 -4.34 0.33 3.18
N ARG A 5 -5.47 -0.40 3.13
CA ARG A 5 -5.70 -1.49 2.16
C ARG A 5 -5.89 -1.00 0.71
N VAL A 6 -5.67 0.29 0.47
CA VAL A 6 -5.65 0.92 -0.84
C VAL A 6 -4.27 0.72 -1.48
N PRO A 7 -4.20 0.34 -2.78
CA PRO A 7 -2.93 0.26 -3.49
C PRO A 7 -2.23 1.62 -3.50
N GLN A 8 -0.92 1.59 -3.29
CA GLN A 8 -0.08 2.77 -3.35
C GLN A 8 0.30 3.06 -4.81
N LEU A 9 -0.25 4.15 -5.33
CA LEU A 9 0.06 4.69 -6.65
C LEU A 9 0.89 5.97 -6.50
N GLY A 10 1.96 6.09 -7.28
CA GLY A 10 2.79 7.29 -7.26
C GLY A 10 3.76 7.39 -8.43
N ARG A 11 4.52 8.49 -8.45
CA ARG A 11 5.49 8.83 -9.48
C ARG A 11 6.85 9.05 -8.83
N ILE A 12 7.90 8.47 -9.42
CA ILE A 12 9.29 8.61 -8.95
C ILE A 12 9.98 9.75 -9.72
N GLU A 13 9.86 9.72 -11.05
CA GLU A 13 10.46 10.69 -11.98
C GLU A 13 9.46 11.10 -13.07
N ASN A 14 9.89 11.91 -14.05
CA ASN A 14 8.97 12.49 -15.02
C ASN A 14 8.19 11.50 -15.90
N ASN A 15 8.63 10.25 -15.99
CA ASN A 15 7.94 9.21 -16.76
C ASN A 15 7.96 7.84 -16.06
N THR A 16 8.18 7.83 -14.75
CA THR A 16 8.35 6.59 -13.96
C THR A 16 7.26 6.52 -12.91
N TYR A 17 6.33 5.59 -13.10
CA TYR A 17 5.16 5.37 -12.25
C TYR A 17 5.27 4.04 -11.52
N TYR A 18 4.71 3.96 -10.32
CA TYR A 18 4.69 2.73 -9.53
C TYR A 18 3.32 2.45 -8.95
N ALA A 19 2.99 1.17 -8.85
CA ALA A 19 1.78 0.65 -8.23
C ALA A 19 2.14 -0.55 -7.33
N GLN A 20 1.95 -0.43 -6.02
CA GLN A 20 2.35 -1.48 -5.07
C GLN A 20 1.38 -1.60 -3.88
N GLY A 21 1.56 -2.64 -3.07
CA GLY A 21 0.87 -2.71 -1.77
C GLY A 21 -0.58 -3.18 -1.84
N TYR A 22 -0.92 -4.08 -2.78
CA TYR A 22 -2.26 -4.65 -2.98
C TYR A 22 -2.83 -5.53 -1.83
N SER A 23 -2.20 -5.51 -0.64
CA SER A 23 -2.66 -6.11 0.64
C SER A 23 -3.46 -7.43 0.55
N GLY A 24 -3.04 -8.35 -0.32
CA GLY A 24 -3.64 -9.69 -0.46
C GLY A 24 -4.99 -9.77 -1.20
N HIS A 25 -5.51 -8.66 -1.74
CA HIS A 25 -6.81 -8.59 -2.44
C HIS A 25 -6.64 -8.14 -3.90
N GLY A 26 -5.53 -8.51 -4.55
CA GLY A 26 -5.05 -7.87 -5.78
C GLY A 26 -6.02 -7.79 -6.95
N VAL A 27 -6.93 -8.76 -7.11
CA VAL A 27 -7.73 -8.93 -8.34
C VAL A 27 -8.53 -7.67 -8.73
N ALA A 28 -9.34 -7.10 -7.83
CA ALA A 28 -10.09 -5.88 -8.13
C ALA A 28 -9.21 -4.62 -8.24
N PRO A 29 -8.33 -4.30 -7.29
CA PRO A 29 -7.50 -3.10 -7.33
C PRO A 29 -6.44 -3.10 -8.44
N THR A 30 -5.99 -4.24 -8.96
CA THR A 30 -5.06 -4.26 -10.10
C THR A 30 -5.70 -3.81 -11.40
N HIS A 31 -6.99 -4.13 -11.64
CA HIS A 31 -7.71 -3.63 -12.82
C HIS A 31 -7.84 -2.10 -12.79
N LEU A 32 -8.21 -1.56 -11.63
CA LEU A 32 -8.29 -0.11 -11.44
C LEU A 32 -6.91 0.56 -11.61
N ALA A 33 -5.86 0.00 -11.00
CA ALA A 33 -4.50 0.50 -11.17
C ALA A 33 -4.03 0.44 -12.63
N GLY A 34 -4.36 -0.62 -13.36
CA GLY A 34 -4.05 -0.77 -14.78
C GLY A 34 -4.72 0.29 -15.64
N LYS A 35 -6.01 0.56 -15.39
CA LYS A 35 -6.74 1.64 -16.05
C LYS A 35 -6.09 3.00 -15.78
N ILE A 36 -5.82 3.32 -14.51
CA ILE A 36 -5.21 4.60 -14.13
C ILE A 36 -3.84 4.79 -14.80
N LEU A 37 -3.03 3.73 -14.87
CA LEU A 37 -1.72 3.78 -15.56
C LEU A 37 -1.88 3.98 -17.08
N ALA A 38 -2.89 3.35 -17.70
CA ALA A 38 -3.19 3.54 -19.11
C ALA A 38 -3.66 4.98 -19.40
N ASP A 39 -4.53 5.53 -18.55
CA ASP A 39 -5.03 6.91 -18.66
C ASP A 39 -3.86 7.91 -18.61
N ILE A 40 -2.90 7.73 -17.70
CA ILE A 40 -1.69 8.56 -17.62
C ILE A 40 -0.86 8.50 -18.91
N VAL A 41 -0.67 7.30 -19.46
CA VAL A 41 0.09 7.12 -20.71
C VAL A 41 -0.64 7.77 -21.89
N ALA A 42 -1.97 7.80 -21.86
CA ALA A 42 -2.80 8.51 -22.83
C ALA A 42 -2.83 10.04 -22.61
N GLY A 43 -2.22 10.56 -21.54
CA GLY A 43 -2.14 11.98 -21.22
C GLY A 43 -3.18 12.48 -20.21
N ASP A 44 -4.00 11.59 -19.65
CA ASP A 44 -4.99 11.90 -18.61
C ASP A 44 -4.46 11.52 -17.21
N SER A 45 -4.10 12.52 -16.42
CA SER A 45 -3.59 12.34 -15.05
C SER A 45 -4.64 12.49 -13.95
N GLU A 46 -5.92 12.74 -14.29
CA GLU A 46 -6.91 13.21 -13.30
C GLU A 46 -7.14 12.18 -12.18
N GLN A 47 -7.37 10.92 -12.57
CA GLN A 47 -7.52 9.83 -11.60
C GLN A 47 -6.22 9.58 -10.83
N PHE A 48 -5.07 9.66 -11.49
CA PHE A 48 -3.77 9.46 -10.85
C PHE A 48 -3.49 10.51 -9.77
N ASP A 49 -3.84 11.77 -10.02
CA ASP A 49 -3.65 12.87 -9.08
C ASP A 49 -4.53 12.74 -7.82
N VAL A 50 -5.67 12.05 -7.94
CA VAL A 50 -6.51 11.70 -6.77
C VAL A 50 -5.86 10.60 -5.96
N PHE A 51 -5.40 9.52 -6.59
CA PHE A 51 -4.79 8.40 -5.88
C PHE A 51 -3.41 8.72 -5.30
N SER A 52 -2.63 9.58 -5.96
CA SER A 52 -1.30 9.99 -5.48
C SER A 52 -1.35 10.85 -4.22
N LYS A 53 -2.48 11.52 -3.96
CA LYS A 53 -2.72 12.28 -2.72
C LYS A 53 -2.96 11.39 -1.50
N ILE A 54 -3.15 10.08 -1.69
CA ILE A 54 -3.37 9.14 -0.59
C ILE A 54 -2.07 9.01 0.21
N ARG A 55 -2.07 9.54 1.43
CA ARG A 55 -0.91 9.52 2.30
C ARG A 55 -0.74 8.13 2.92
N HIS A 56 0.17 7.35 2.36
CA HIS A 56 0.57 6.06 2.93
C HIS A 56 1.50 6.31 4.11
N TRP A 57 0.95 6.28 5.32
CA TRP A 57 1.74 6.36 6.54
C TRP A 57 2.67 5.15 6.67
N ARG A 58 3.96 5.42 6.83
CA ARG A 58 4.93 4.43 7.28
C ARG A 58 4.92 4.42 8.80
N LEU A 59 5.04 3.24 9.40
CA LEU A 59 5.25 3.13 10.85
C LEU A 59 6.47 3.97 11.25
N PRO A 60 6.38 4.83 12.29
CA PRO A 60 7.54 5.53 12.82
C PRO A 60 8.56 4.47 13.27
N GLY A 61 9.78 4.55 12.73
CA GLY A 61 10.83 3.54 12.95
C GLY A 61 10.85 2.37 11.96
N GLY A 62 9.96 2.35 10.96
CA GLY A 62 10.04 1.47 9.79
C GLY A 62 10.10 -0.03 10.13
N LYS A 63 10.97 -0.77 9.43
CA LYS A 63 11.13 -2.22 9.62
C LYS A 63 11.62 -2.59 11.03
N TRP A 64 12.34 -1.69 11.69
CA TRP A 64 12.93 -1.94 13.01
C TRP A 64 11.88 -2.09 14.11
N PHE A 65 10.76 -1.34 14.04
CA PHE A 65 9.67 -1.45 15.00
C PHE A 65 8.53 -2.38 14.53
N ALA A 66 8.42 -2.63 13.23
CA ALA A 66 7.41 -3.54 12.69
C ALA A 66 7.58 -4.98 13.21
N ASN A 67 8.81 -5.50 13.23
CA ASN A 67 9.07 -6.88 13.64
C ASN A 67 8.86 -7.12 15.15
N PRO A 68 9.38 -6.27 16.06
CA PRO A 68 9.10 -6.39 17.50
C PRO A 68 7.62 -6.27 17.82
N ALA A 69 6.89 -5.33 17.19
CA ALA A 69 5.46 -5.18 17.41
C ALA A 69 4.67 -6.41 16.96
N LEU A 70 5.04 -7.02 15.82
CA LEU A 70 4.44 -8.27 15.36
C LEU A 70 4.72 -9.42 16.34
N ALA A 71 5.97 -9.54 16.82
CA ALA A 71 6.36 -10.56 17.78
C ALA A 71 5.59 -10.44 19.11
N LEU A 72 5.41 -9.22 19.61
CA LEU A 72 4.61 -8.94 20.81
C LEU A 72 3.14 -9.28 20.60
N GLY A 73 2.57 -8.94 19.43
CA GLY A 73 1.20 -9.31 19.08
C GLY A 73 1.01 -10.83 19.05
N MET A 74 1.92 -11.55 18.40
CA MET A 74 1.90 -13.03 18.38
C MET A 74 2.04 -13.62 19.78
N LEU A 75 2.91 -13.08 20.62
CA LEU A 75 3.09 -13.53 21.99
C LEU A 75 1.82 -13.32 22.83
N TYR A 76 1.19 -12.14 22.71
CA TYR A 76 -0.06 -11.82 23.40
C TYR A 76 -1.18 -12.79 23.00
N PHE A 77 -1.39 -13.02 21.70
CA PHE A 77 -2.40 -13.98 21.24
C PHE A 77 -2.10 -15.40 21.66
N ARG A 78 -0.82 -15.81 21.67
CA ARG A 78 -0.41 -17.13 22.14
C ARG A 78 -0.68 -17.32 23.64
N LEU A 79 -0.52 -16.27 24.45
CA LEU A 79 -0.86 -16.32 25.88
C LEU A 79 -2.37 -16.36 26.09
N LYS A 80 -3.14 -15.61 25.29
CA LYS A 80 -4.60 -15.61 25.33
C LYS A 80 -5.20 -16.96 24.92
N ASP A 81 -4.65 -17.63 23.92
CA ASP A 81 -5.09 -18.96 23.48
C ASP A 81 -4.77 -20.07 24.49
N ARG A 82 -3.88 -19.80 25.45
CA ARG A 82 -3.47 -20.74 26.51
C ARG A 82 -4.22 -20.55 27.82
N LEU A 83 -5.05 -19.51 27.92
CA LEU A 83 -5.95 -19.21 29.04
C LEU A 83 -7.38 -19.60 28.66
#